data_AF-A0A841YT44-F1
#
_entry.id   AF-A0A841YT44-F1
#
_cell.length_a   1.000
_cell.length_b   1.000
_cell.length_c   1.000
_cell.angle_alpha   90.00
_cell.angle_beta   90.00
_cell.angle_gamma   90.00
#
_symmetry.space_group_name_H-M   'P 1'
#
loop_
_entity.id
_entity.type
_entity.pdbx_description
1 polymer ?
#
loop_
_entity_poly.entity_id
_entity_poly.type
_entity_poly.pdbx_seq_one_letter_code
_entity_poly.pdbx_strand_id
1 'polypeptide(L)' 'MPDVKSDDYKKGYEDAMIDAYSIVSYAREQGENDMRQVLNWLDSPEYVLEQIEEDE' A
#
# COMPACT_ATOMS: atom_id res chain seq x y z
N MET A 1 9.42 39.39 -14.20
CA MET A 1 9.59 38.74 -12.89
C MET A 1 8.73 37.49 -12.92
N PRO A 2 9.27 36.29 -12.63
CA PRO A 2 8.43 35.11 -12.51
C PRO A 2 7.38 35.36 -11.41
N ASP A 3 6.14 34.98 -11.69
CA ASP A 3 5.00 35.25 -10.82
C ASP A 3 5.05 34.27 -9.63
N VAL A 4 5.62 34.72 -8.52
CA VAL A 4 5.91 33.92 -7.30
C VAL A 4 4.70 33.08 -6.86
N LYS A 5 3.48 33.60 -7.05
CA LYS A 5 2.24 32.88 -6.72
C LYS A 5 1.97 31.66 -7.61
N SER A 6 2.39 31.72 -8.87
CA SER A 6 2.27 30.59 -9.80
C SER A 6 3.26 29.47 -9.47
N ASP A 7 4.44 29.81 -8.94
CA ASP A 7 5.47 28.82 -8.63
C ASP A 7 5.16 28.10 -7.31
N ASP A 8 4.62 28.81 -6.31
CA ASP A 8 4.13 28.22 -5.06
C ASP A 8 2.96 27.26 -5.31
N TYR A 9 2.03 27.62 -6.19
CA TYR A 9 0.91 26.75 -6.56
C TYR A 9 1.38 25.46 -7.26
N LYS A 10 2.30 25.59 -8.22
CA LYS A 10 2.87 24.42 -8.93
C LYS A 10 3.56 23.47 -7.96
N LYS A 11 4.36 24.00 -7.04
CA LYS A 11 5.04 23.20 -6.03
C LYS A 11 4.05 22.48 -5.12
N GLY A 12 3.03 23.19 -4.61
CA GLY A 12 2.00 22.56 -3.77
C GLY A 12 1.20 21.48 -4.51
N TYR A 13 0.96 21.66 -5.81
CA TYR A 13 0.32 20.65 -6.65
C TYR A 13 1.21 19.43 -6.86
N GLU A 14 2.51 19.62 -7.15
CA GLU A 14 3.49 18.54 -7.29
C GLU A 14 3.60 17.72 -5.99
N ASP A 15 3.71 18.39 -4.84
CA ASP A 15 3.78 17.76 -3.52
C ASP A 15 2.51 16.90 -3.27
N ALA A 16 1.32 17.45 -3.54
CA ALA A 16 0.05 16.72 -3.37
C ALA A 16 -0.06 15.49 -4.29
N MET A 17 0.49 15.57 -5.51
CA MET A 17 0.51 14.44 -6.44
C MET A 17 1.45 13.33 -5.97
N ILE A 18 2.60 13.68 -5.38
CA ILE A 18 3.54 12.72 -4.78
C ILE A 18 2.90 11.99 -3.60
N ASP A 19 2.21 12.73 -2.72
CA ASP A 19 1.51 12.16 -1.57
C ASP A 19 0.40 11.19 -2.02
N ALA A 20 -0.43 11.62 -2.97
CA ALA A 20 -1.49 10.78 -3.53
C ALA A 20 -0.93 9.49 -4.16
N TYR A 21 0.16 9.59 -4.93
CA TYR A 21 0.84 8.44 -5.52
C TYR A 21 1.38 7.48 -4.45
N SER A 22 1.97 8.03 -3.38
CA SER A 22 2.52 7.24 -2.29
C SER A 22 1.44 6.46 -1.53
N ILE A 23 0.29 7.09 -1.25
CA ILE A 23 -0.86 6.44 -0.60
C ILE A 23 -1.38 5.28 -1.44
N VAL A 24 -1.57 5.50 -2.74
CA VAL A 24 -2.08 4.46 -3.66
C VAL A 24 -1.08 3.31 -3.78
N SER A 25 0.21 3.62 -3.85
CA SER A 25 1.27 2.60 -3.93
C SER A 25 1.32 1.73 -2.67
N TYR A 26 1.25 2.36 -1.49
CA TYR A 26 1.20 1.65 -0.22
C TYR A 26 -0.03 0.74 -0.11
N ALA A 27 -1.21 1.25 -0.44
CA ALA A 27 -2.44 0.46 -0.41
C ALA A 27 -2.38 -0.74 -1.37
N ARG A 28 -1.77 -0.57 -2.54
CA ARG A 28 -1.56 -1.66 -3.50
C ARG A 28 -0.63 -2.73 -2.96
N GLU A 29 0.52 -2.33 -2.38
CA GLU A 29 1.48 -3.28 -1.82
C GLU A 29 0.87 -4.12 -0.69
N GLN A 30 0.09 -3.49 0.20
CA GLN A 30 -0.65 -4.20 1.25
C GLN A 30 -1.66 -5.19 0.65
N GLY A 31 -2.46 -4.76 -0.32
CA GLY A 31 -3.43 -5.64 -0.98
C GLY A 31 -2.78 -6.81 -1.74
N GLU A 32 -1.62 -6.61 -2.36
CA GLU A 32 -0.86 -7.69 -3.00
C GLU A 32 -0.31 -8.68 -1.96
N ASN A 33 0.11 -8.20 -0.78
CA ASN A 33 0.55 -9.06 0.32
C ASN A 33 -0.59 -9.89 0.89
N ASP A 34 -1.73 -9.25 1.20
CA ASP A 34 -2.94 -9.93 1.68
C ASP A 34 -3.37 -11.03 0.69
N MET A 35 -3.34 -10.73 -0.60
CA MET A 35 -3.69 -11.69 -1.64
C MET A 35 -2.72 -12.88 -1.69
N ARG A 36 -1.41 -12.65 -1.54
CA ARG A 36 -0.44 -13.74 -1.43
C ARG A 36 -0.68 -14.59 -0.19
N GLN A 37 -1.02 -13.97 0.94
CA GLN A 37 -1.31 -14.70 2.17
C GLN A 37 -2.54 -15.60 1.98
N VAL A 38 -3.62 -15.09 1.39
CA VAL A 38 -4.81 -15.89 1.08
C VAL A 38 -4.49 -17.02 0.11
N LEU A 39 -3.68 -16.78 -0.93
CA LEU A 39 -3.26 -17.84 -1.85
C LEU A 39 -2.44 -18.92 -1.16
N ASN A 40 -1.54 -18.55 -0.25
CA ASN A 40 -0.77 -19.51 0.54
C ASN A 40 -1.69 -20.36 1.44
N TRP A 41 -2.73 -19.76 2.04
CA TRP A 41 -3.73 -20.51 2.81
C TRP A 41 -4.53 -21.49 1.95
N LEU A 42 -4.80 -21.16 0.70
CA LEU A 42 -5.48 -22.06 -0.24
C LEU A 42 -4.58 -23.19 -0.74
N ASP A 43 -3.27 -22.95 -0.87
CA ASP A 43 -2.30 -23.93 -1.36
C ASP A 43 -1.88 -24.94 -0.28
N SER A 44 -1.88 -24.53 0.99
CA SER A 44 -1.63 -25.42 2.13
C SER A 44 -2.54 -25.09 3.32
N PRO A 45 -3.82 -25.52 3.27
CA PRO A 45 -4.76 -25.29 4.37
C PRO A 45 -4.35 -26.01 5.67
N GLU A 46 -3.61 -27.13 5.58
CA GLU A 46 -3.13 -27.86 6.75
C GLU A 46 -2.12 -27.04 7.58
N TYR A 47 -1.24 -26.27 6.93
CA TYR A 47 -0.26 -25.41 7.62
C TYR A 47 -0.93 -24.28 8.43
N VAL A 48 -2.08 -23.79 7.96
CA VAL A 48 -2.86 -22.75 8.67
C VAL A 48 -3.53 -23.34 9.89
N LEU A 49 -4.05 -24.55 9.79
CA LEU A 49 -4.69 -25.25 10.92
C LEU A 49 -3.66 -25.57 12.01
N GLU A 50 -2.44 -25.98 11.65
CA GLU A 50 -1.36 -26.21 12.61
C GLU A 50 -0.95 -24.93 13.37
N GLN A 51 -0.90 -23.76 12.73
CA GLN A 51 -0.59 -22.51 13.43
C GLN A 51 -1.71 -22.05 14.37
N ILE A 52 -2.97 -22.33 14.04
CA ILE A 52 -4.10 -21.99 14.91
C ILE A 52 -4.10 -22.88 16.16
N GLU A 53 -3.68 -24.15 16.04
CA GLU A 53 -3.59 -25.08 17.18
C GLU A 53 -2.38 -24.81 18.10
N GLU A 54 -1.31 -24.18 17.61
CA GLU A 54 -0.14 -23.81 18.44
C GLU A 54 -0.34 -22.53 19.28
N ASP A 55 -1.31 -21.68 18.92
CA ASP A 55 -1.63 -20.43 19.62
C ASP A 55 -2.69 -20.59 20.74
N GLU A 56 -3.21 -21.81 20.97
CA GLU A 56 -4.08 -22.19 22.13
C GLU A 56 -3.30 -22.80 23.31
#